data_AF-A0A369ANI2-F1
#
_entry.id   AF-A0A369ANI2-F1
#
_cell.length_a   1.000
_cell.length_b   1.000
_cell.length_c   1.000
_cell.angle_alpha   90.00
_cell.angle_beta   90.00
_cell.angle_gamma   90.00
#
_symmetry.space_group_name_H-M   'P 1'
#
loop_
_entity.id
_entity.type
_entity.pdbx_description
1 polymer ?
#
loop_
_entity_poly.entity_id
_entity_poly.type
_entity_poly.pdbx_seq_one_letter_code
_entity_poly.pdbx_strand_id
1 'polypeptide(L)'
;MSLLAWWLKADALTQLAALVLLAMSVMGWVVILWKARQLRRASADLPRCLAAFWQAPDLAAAAQSLEHFDREALVLPMVVAANSVATQTADGSLATAGARAQRLTRALRDALHGVLTRLQWGQVLLATAGATAPFVGLLGTVWGIHHALRVLAQTSSAQVTLAQLAGPVGEALVMTAAGLAVAIPAVLAYNGFGRVLARIEAELEGFALDLRELLADGGRGASAPAASAETAHSNF
;
A
#
# COMPACT_ATOMS: atom_id res chain seq x y z
N MET A 1 16.47 -22.74 -32.26
CA MET A 1 16.63 -23.90 -31.37
C MET A 1 15.46 -23.88 -30.40
N SER A 2 14.73 -24.98 -30.23
CA SER A 2 13.50 -24.99 -29.41
C SER A 2 13.81 -24.69 -27.95
N LEU A 3 13.00 -23.82 -27.30
CA LEU A 3 13.12 -23.48 -25.87
C LEU A 3 13.16 -24.73 -24.96
N LEU A 4 12.49 -25.80 -25.40
CA LEU A 4 12.51 -27.12 -24.76
C LEU A 4 13.90 -27.79 -24.77
N ALA A 5 14.65 -27.67 -25.86
CA ALA A 5 16.00 -28.24 -25.97
C ALA A 5 17.03 -27.47 -25.11
N TRP A 6 16.79 -26.18 -24.88
CA TRP A 6 17.57 -25.37 -23.94
C TRP A 6 17.26 -25.78 -22.49
N TRP A 7 15.97 -25.96 -22.16
CA TRP A 7 15.54 -26.40 -20.82
C TRP A 7 16.10 -27.79 -20.47
N LEU A 8 16.05 -28.76 -21.38
CA LEU A 8 16.60 -30.11 -21.19
C LEU A 8 18.13 -30.17 -21.02
N LYS A 9 18.87 -29.11 -21.40
CA LYS A 9 20.33 -29.00 -21.22
C LYS A 9 20.75 -28.08 -20.07
N ALA A 10 19.84 -27.27 -19.54
CA ALA A 10 20.14 -26.30 -18.50
C ALA A 10 20.31 -26.98 -17.13
N ASP A 11 21.35 -26.60 -16.40
CA ASP A 11 21.62 -27.07 -15.04
C ASP A 11 20.46 -26.68 -14.09
N ALA A 12 20.18 -27.50 -13.07
CA ALA A 12 19.00 -27.35 -12.21
C ALA A 12 18.87 -25.96 -11.55
N LEU A 13 20.00 -25.33 -11.22
CA LEU A 13 20.02 -23.99 -10.62
C LEU A 13 19.54 -22.90 -11.58
N THR A 14 19.94 -22.98 -12.85
CA THR A 14 19.54 -22.02 -13.90
C THR A 14 18.04 -22.10 -14.17
N GLN A 15 17.49 -23.31 -14.21
CA GLN A 15 16.04 -23.52 -14.35
C GLN A 15 15.28 -22.97 -13.15
N LEU A 16 15.77 -23.21 -11.93
CA LEU A 16 15.18 -22.69 -10.71
C LEU A 16 15.17 -21.16 -10.69
N ALA A 17 16.29 -20.52 -11.01
CA ALA A 17 16.39 -19.07 -11.09
C ALA A 17 15.40 -18.49 -12.13
N ALA A 18 15.27 -19.13 -13.29
CA ALA A 18 14.33 -18.72 -14.33
C ALA A 18 12.87 -18.86 -13.86
N LEU A 19 12.54 -19.97 -13.18
CA LEU A 19 11.21 -20.21 -12.61
C LEU A 19 10.86 -19.18 -11.53
N VAL A 20 11.81 -18.86 -10.64
CA VAL A 20 11.64 -17.83 -9.61
C VAL A 20 11.38 -16.47 -10.25
N LEU A 21 12.18 -16.07 -11.25
CA LEU A 21 11.95 -14.82 -11.99
C LEU A 21 10.58 -14.78 -12.67
N LEU A 22 10.17 -15.89 -13.29
CA LEU A 22 8.86 -16.00 -13.91
C LEU A 22 7.74 -15.85 -12.88
N ALA A 23 7.84 -16.52 -11.73
CA ALA A 23 6.87 -16.42 -10.65
C ALA A 23 6.78 -14.98 -10.11
N MET A 24 7.93 -14.34 -9.86
CA MET A 24 8.00 -12.94 -9.43
C MET A 24 7.37 -11.99 -10.46
N SER A 25 7.61 -12.23 -11.75
CA SER A 25 7.01 -11.46 -12.85
C SER A 25 5.49 -11.54 -12.83
N VAL A 26 4.95 -12.76 -12.79
CA VAL A 26 3.50 -13.00 -12.80
C VAL A 26 2.85 -12.40 -11.57
N MET A 27 3.38 -12.69 -10.37
CA MET A 27 2.88 -12.11 -9.12
C MET A 27 2.97 -10.58 -9.13
N GLY A 28 4.08 -10.02 -9.60
CA GLY A 28 4.29 -8.58 -9.73
C GLY A 28 3.22 -7.93 -10.61
N TRP A 29 2.99 -8.44 -11.82
CA TRP A 29 1.96 -7.91 -12.72
C TRP A 29 0.54 -8.04 -12.18
N VAL A 30 0.20 -9.17 -11.54
CA VAL A 30 -1.10 -9.34 -10.89
C VAL A 30 -1.31 -8.28 -9.81
N VAL A 31 -0.32 -8.09 -8.93
CA VAL A 31 -0.39 -7.07 -7.87
C VAL A 31 -0.45 -5.66 -8.47
N ILE A 32 0.35 -5.35 -9.50
CA ILE A 32 0.33 -4.04 -10.17
C ILE A 32 -1.06 -3.71 -10.71
N LEU A 33 -1.67 -4.62 -11.47
CA LEU A 33 -2.96 -4.38 -12.11
C LEU A 33 -4.11 -4.30 -11.09
N TRP A 34 -4.09 -5.17 -10.08
CA TRP A 34 -5.07 -5.15 -9.01
C TRP A 34 -4.95 -3.87 -8.17
N LYS A 35 -3.73 -3.54 -7.73
CA LYS A 35 -3.45 -2.36 -6.89
C LYS A 35 -3.71 -1.04 -7.61
N ALA A 36 -3.37 -0.97 -8.89
CA ALA A 36 -3.69 0.20 -9.71
C ALA A 36 -5.19 0.46 -9.79
N ARG A 37 -6.03 -0.59 -9.91
CA ARG A 37 -7.49 -0.42 -9.89
C ARG A 37 -7.99 -0.01 -8.52
N GLN A 38 -7.50 -0.64 -7.45
CA GLN A 38 -7.84 -0.29 -6.07
C GLN A 38 -7.53 1.17 -5.75
N LEU A 39 -6.29 1.61 -5.97
CA LEU A 39 -5.86 2.97 -5.66
C LEU A 39 -6.57 4.01 -6.53
N ARG A 40 -6.81 3.71 -7.82
CA ARG A 40 -7.58 4.63 -8.69
C ARG A 40 -9.01 4.82 -8.20
N ARG A 41 -9.66 3.76 -7.70
CA ARG A 41 -11.00 3.85 -7.09
C ARG A 41 -10.94 4.64 -5.79
N ALA A 42 -10.03 4.28 -4.89
CA ALA A 42 -9.81 4.97 -3.63
C ALA A 42 -9.61 6.49 -3.83
N SER A 43 -8.72 6.90 -4.72
CA SER A 43 -8.46 8.32 -5.01
C SER A 43 -9.64 9.04 -5.67
N ALA A 44 -10.50 8.34 -6.40
CA ALA A 44 -11.67 8.95 -7.05
C ALA A 44 -12.87 9.06 -6.10
N ASP A 45 -13.03 8.10 -5.20
CA ASP A 45 -14.17 8.00 -4.28
C ASP A 45 -13.94 8.81 -3.00
N LEU A 46 -12.70 8.96 -2.53
CA LEU A 46 -12.34 9.70 -1.31
C LEU A 46 -12.92 11.13 -1.23
N PRO A 47 -12.70 12.04 -2.21
CA PRO A 47 -13.25 13.39 -2.12
C PRO A 47 -14.79 13.42 -2.15
N ARG A 48 -15.43 12.43 -2.80
CA ARG A 48 -16.89 12.30 -2.78
C ARG A 48 -17.40 11.85 -1.42
N CYS A 49 -16.70 10.90 -0.79
CA CYS A 49 -17.01 10.43 0.55
C CYS A 49 -16.87 11.56 1.59
N LEU A 50 -15.78 12.34 1.51
CA LEU A 50 -15.58 13.51 2.37
C LEU A 50 -16.68 14.55 2.14
N ALA A 51 -17.02 14.86 0.89
CA ALA A 51 -18.10 15.81 0.59
C ALA A 51 -19.48 15.33 1.09
N ALA A 52 -19.78 14.04 0.95
CA ALA A 52 -21.02 13.45 1.45
C ALA A 52 -21.09 13.48 2.98
N PHE A 53 -19.97 13.22 3.66
CA PHE A 53 -19.88 13.34 5.12
C PHE A 53 -20.19 14.77 5.58
N TRP A 54 -19.55 15.78 4.97
CA TRP A 54 -19.72 17.18 5.38
C TRP A 54 -21.10 17.77 5.05
N GLN A 55 -21.85 17.13 4.15
CA GLN A 55 -23.24 17.50 3.83
C GLN A 55 -24.27 16.79 4.69
N ALA A 56 -23.87 15.79 5.49
CA ALA A 56 -24.80 15.03 6.32
C ALA A 56 -25.21 15.83 7.56
N PRO A 57 -26.48 15.72 8.01
CA PRO A 57 -26.99 16.45 9.17
C PRO A 57 -26.43 15.92 10.51
N ASP A 58 -26.07 14.63 10.56
CA ASP A 58 -25.49 13.98 11.73
C ASP A 58 -24.58 12.81 11.34
N LEU A 59 -23.85 12.25 12.32
CA LEU A 59 -22.92 11.13 12.13
C LEU A 59 -23.59 9.84 11.65
N ALA A 60 -24.85 9.59 12.03
CA ALA A 60 -25.56 8.37 11.65
C ALA A 60 -25.98 8.43 10.17
N ALA A 61 -26.52 9.57 9.74
CA ALA A 61 -26.83 9.86 8.34
C ALA A 61 -25.57 9.87 7.47
N ALA A 62 -24.45 10.39 8.00
CA ALA A 62 -23.17 10.35 7.33
C ALA A 62 -22.69 8.91 7.12
N ALA A 63 -22.72 8.07 8.15
CA ALA A 63 -22.33 6.67 8.06
C ALA A 63 -23.18 5.90 7.04
N GLN A 64 -24.51 6.08 7.05
CA GLN A 64 -25.42 5.42 6.11
C GLN A 64 -25.18 5.86 4.65
N SER A 65 -24.88 7.14 4.44
CA SER A 65 -24.53 7.66 3.12
C SER A 65 -23.22 7.03 2.63
N LEU A 66 -22.23 6.92 3.51
CA LEU A 66 -20.91 6.37 3.18
C LEU A 66 -20.93 4.87 2.83
N GLU A 67 -21.87 4.07 3.34
CA GLU A 67 -21.95 2.64 2.98
C GLU A 67 -22.07 2.38 1.47
N HIS A 68 -22.66 3.31 0.72
CA HIS A 68 -22.87 3.17 -0.72
C HIS A 68 -21.71 3.77 -1.54
N PHE A 69 -21.05 4.80 -1.01
CA PHE A 69 -20.01 5.55 -1.72
C PHE A 69 -18.58 5.09 -1.38
N ASP A 70 -18.34 4.62 -0.16
CA ASP A 70 -17.02 4.29 0.36
C ASP A 70 -16.67 2.81 0.15
N ARG A 71 -16.47 2.44 -1.11
CA ARG A 71 -16.24 1.03 -1.52
C ARG A 71 -14.98 0.40 -0.94
N GLU A 72 -13.95 1.21 -0.69
CA GLU A 72 -12.68 0.74 -0.11
C GLU A 72 -12.66 0.85 1.43
N ALA A 73 -13.74 1.40 2.03
CA ALA A 73 -13.88 1.67 3.45
C ALA A 73 -12.72 2.52 3.98
N LEU A 74 -12.53 3.71 3.40
CA LEU A 74 -11.50 4.67 3.77
C LEU A 74 -11.96 5.62 4.89
N VAL A 75 -13.18 6.12 4.78
CA VAL A 75 -13.76 7.16 5.66
C VAL A 75 -14.71 6.53 6.69
N LEU A 76 -15.50 5.55 6.26
CA LEU A 76 -16.51 4.89 7.09
C LEU A 76 -15.95 4.33 8.42
N PRO A 77 -14.80 3.62 8.46
CA PRO A 77 -14.24 3.13 9.72
C PRO A 77 -13.93 4.23 10.71
N MET A 78 -13.49 5.40 10.24
CA MET A 78 -13.17 6.56 11.08
C MET A 78 -14.43 7.19 11.65
N VAL A 79 -15.50 7.31 10.85
CA VAL A 79 -16.81 7.81 11.30
C VAL A 79 -17.41 6.88 12.36
N VAL A 80 -17.35 5.56 12.13
CA VAL A 80 -17.83 4.55 13.09
C VAL A 80 -17.03 4.60 14.40
N ALA A 81 -15.69 4.70 14.31
CA ALA A 81 -14.82 4.83 15.48
C ALA A 81 -15.09 6.12 16.26
N ALA A 82 -15.33 7.23 15.57
CA ALA A 82 -15.67 8.50 16.21
C ALA A 82 -17.03 8.45 16.90
N ASN A 83 -18.03 7.86 16.24
CA ASN A 83 -19.38 7.72 16.79
C ASN A 83 -19.41 6.79 18.01
N SER A 84 -18.60 5.73 18.01
CA SER A 84 -18.50 4.83 19.17
C SER A 84 -17.96 5.58 20.39
N VAL A 85 -16.90 6.39 20.24
CA VAL A 85 -16.40 7.24 21.34
C VAL A 85 -17.42 8.32 21.73
N ALA A 86 -18.18 8.83 20.78
CA ALA A 86 -19.16 9.89 21.03
C ALA A 86 -20.34 9.42 21.89
N THR A 87 -20.77 8.18 21.70
CA THR A 87 -21.92 7.54 22.37
C THR A 87 -21.53 6.69 23.59
N GLN A 88 -20.24 6.37 23.74
CA GLN A 88 -19.73 5.56 24.85
C GLN A 88 -19.83 6.30 26.19
N THR A 89 -20.55 5.70 27.12
CA THR A 89 -20.64 6.14 28.51
C THR A 89 -19.43 5.70 29.31
N ALA A 90 -19.01 6.52 30.28
CA ALA A 90 -17.93 6.14 31.18
C ALA A 90 -18.36 4.94 32.04
N ASP A 91 -17.64 3.83 31.89
CA ASP A 91 -17.89 2.56 32.57
C ASP A 91 -16.77 2.18 33.57
N GLY A 92 -15.79 3.07 33.77
CA GLY A 92 -14.63 2.86 34.64
C GLY A 92 -13.51 2.02 34.01
N SER A 93 -13.63 1.61 32.75
CA SER A 93 -12.58 0.89 32.04
C SER A 93 -11.41 1.80 31.61
N LEU A 94 -10.26 1.20 31.33
CA LEU A 94 -9.11 1.91 30.74
C LEU A 94 -9.42 2.48 29.34
N ALA A 95 -10.40 1.91 28.65
CA ALA A 95 -10.86 2.40 27.35
C ALA A 95 -11.61 3.73 27.50
N THR A 96 -12.40 3.90 28.56
CA THR A 96 -13.15 5.13 28.83
C THR A 96 -12.36 6.15 29.65
N ALA A 97 -11.21 5.76 30.22
CA ALA A 97 -10.29 6.65 30.91
C ALA A 97 -9.73 7.76 30.00
N GLY A 98 -9.50 8.94 30.59
CA GLY A 98 -8.94 10.13 29.92
C GLY A 98 -9.99 11.08 29.33
N ALA A 99 -9.54 12.20 28.79
CA ALA A 99 -10.43 13.19 28.18
C ALA A 99 -11.03 12.68 26.86
N ARG A 100 -12.26 13.11 26.52
CA ARG A 100 -12.94 12.70 25.27
C ARG A 100 -12.09 12.94 24.02
N ALA A 101 -11.40 14.09 23.94
CA ALA A 101 -10.49 14.41 22.84
C ALA A 101 -9.32 13.40 22.70
N GLN A 102 -8.78 12.91 23.83
CA GLN A 102 -7.73 11.88 23.82
C GLN A 102 -8.26 10.52 23.38
N ARG A 103 -9.49 10.17 23.79
CA ARG A 103 -10.17 8.95 23.33
C ARG A 103 -10.45 8.99 21.83
N LEU A 104 -10.96 10.12 21.33
CA LEU A 104 -11.18 10.34 19.90
C LEU A 104 -9.88 10.23 19.11
N THR A 105 -8.80 10.87 19.58
CA THR A 105 -7.48 10.78 18.93
C THR A 105 -7.01 9.33 18.80
N ARG A 106 -7.14 8.53 19.87
CA ARG A 106 -6.77 7.10 19.84
C ARG A 106 -7.62 6.32 18.84
N ALA A 107 -8.95 6.41 18.94
CA ALA A 107 -9.86 5.66 18.08
C ALA A 107 -9.71 6.02 16.59
N LEU A 108 -9.55 7.31 16.28
CA LEU A 108 -9.34 7.79 14.91
C LEU A 108 -8.00 7.36 14.36
N ARG A 109 -6.93 7.43 15.16
CA ARG A 109 -5.61 6.95 14.77
C ARG A 109 -5.63 5.45 14.48
N ASP A 110 -6.27 4.66 15.33
CA ASP A 110 -6.37 3.20 15.16
C ASP A 110 -7.17 2.85 13.90
N ALA A 111 -8.28 3.54 13.66
CA ALA A 111 -9.06 3.39 12.43
C ALA A 111 -8.24 3.75 11.18
N LEU A 112 -7.55 4.90 11.20
CA LEU A 112 -6.65 5.33 10.12
C LEU A 112 -5.55 4.28 9.84
N HIS A 113 -4.87 3.80 10.89
CA HIS A 113 -3.83 2.79 10.73
C HIS A 113 -4.38 1.47 10.14
N GLY A 114 -5.61 1.07 10.53
CA GLY A 114 -6.29 -0.07 9.95
C GLY A 114 -6.54 0.10 8.45
N VAL A 115 -6.99 1.29 8.02
CA VAL A 115 -7.18 1.63 6.60
C VAL A 115 -5.86 1.61 5.84
N LEU A 116 -4.83 2.27 6.35
CA LEU A 116 -3.51 2.34 5.71
C LEU A 116 -2.87 0.96 5.58
N THR A 117 -2.95 0.12 6.61
CA THR A 117 -2.41 -1.24 6.58
C THR A 117 -3.07 -2.07 5.47
N ARG A 118 -4.40 -1.97 5.30
CA ARG A 118 -5.11 -2.61 4.19
C ARG A 118 -4.66 -2.05 2.83
N LEU A 119 -4.49 -0.73 2.74
CA LEU A 119 -4.10 -0.07 1.50
C LEU A 119 -2.62 -0.24 1.15
N GLN A 120 -1.76 -0.64 2.10
CA GLN A 120 -0.36 -1.01 1.86
C GLN A 120 -0.18 -2.45 1.38
N TRP A 121 -1.22 -3.29 1.47
CA TRP A 121 -1.11 -4.70 1.12
C TRP A 121 -0.63 -4.90 -0.33
N GLY A 122 0.34 -5.80 -0.52
CA GLY A 122 0.99 -6.06 -1.81
C GLY A 122 2.18 -5.14 -2.15
N GLN A 123 2.36 -4.00 -1.48
CA GLN A 123 3.54 -3.15 -1.72
C GLN A 123 4.84 -3.81 -1.30
N VAL A 124 4.83 -4.59 -0.21
CA VAL A 124 6.00 -5.36 0.23
C VAL A 124 6.45 -6.33 -0.86
N LEU A 125 5.51 -7.02 -1.53
CA LEU A 125 5.84 -7.93 -2.63
C LEU A 125 6.52 -7.19 -3.78
N LEU A 126 6.02 -6.02 -4.18
CA LEU A 126 6.63 -5.20 -5.23
C LEU A 126 8.02 -4.68 -4.82
N ALA A 127 8.19 -4.24 -3.57
CA ALA A 127 9.46 -3.79 -3.04
C ALA A 127 10.49 -4.92 -3.04
N THR A 128 10.11 -6.08 -2.50
CA THR A 128 10.97 -7.27 -2.47
C THR A 128 11.30 -7.71 -3.88
N ALA A 129 10.31 -7.83 -4.79
CA ALA A 129 10.56 -8.26 -6.15
C ALA A 129 11.46 -7.29 -6.92
N GLY A 130 11.24 -5.98 -6.75
CA GLY A 130 12.08 -4.94 -7.32
C GLY A 130 13.53 -4.99 -6.83
N ALA A 131 13.74 -5.30 -5.55
CA ALA A 131 15.08 -5.38 -4.96
C ALA A 131 15.80 -6.69 -5.27
N THR A 132 15.10 -7.84 -5.30
CA THR A 132 15.75 -9.16 -5.37
C THR A 132 15.85 -9.72 -6.79
N ALA A 133 14.92 -9.38 -7.70
CA ALA A 133 14.92 -9.93 -9.06
C ALA A 133 16.24 -9.69 -9.84
N PRO A 134 16.91 -8.52 -9.77
CA PRO A 134 18.19 -8.32 -10.44
C PRO A 134 19.27 -9.30 -9.95
N PHE A 135 19.28 -9.60 -8.65
CA PHE A 135 20.24 -10.53 -8.05
C PHE A 135 19.95 -11.98 -8.43
N VAL A 136 18.68 -12.36 -8.57
CA VAL A 136 18.30 -13.69 -9.09
C VAL A 136 18.77 -13.83 -10.55
N GLY A 137 18.59 -12.78 -11.37
CA GLY A 137 19.11 -12.73 -12.73
C GLY A 137 20.64 -12.85 -12.79
N LEU A 138 21.34 -12.06 -11.97
CA LEU A 138 22.81 -12.12 -11.82
C LEU A 138 23.29 -13.52 -11.44
N LEU A 139 22.65 -14.15 -10.45
CA LEU A 139 22.98 -15.52 -10.02
C LEU A 139 22.85 -16.50 -11.19
N GLY A 140 21.77 -16.38 -11.97
CA GLY A 140 21.55 -17.18 -13.18
C GLY A 140 22.68 -17.02 -14.20
N THR A 141 23.20 -15.80 -14.38
CA THR A 141 24.30 -15.56 -15.34
C THR A 141 25.63 -16.10 -14.86
N VAL A 142 25.96 -15.89 -13.59
CA VAL A 142 27.18 -16.40 -12.96
C VAL A 142 27.22 -17.93 -13.06
N TRP A 143 26.10 -18.61 -12.76
CA TRP A 143 26.03 -20.05 -12.89
C TRP A 143 26.09 -20.54 -14.34
N GLY A 144 25.39 -19.86 -15.25
CA GLY A 144 25.41 -20.19 -16.68
C GLY A 144 26.82 -20.13 -17.26
N ILE A 145 27.57 -19.07 -16.94
CA ILE A 145 28.98 -18.92 -17.36
C ILE A 145 29.85 -20.01 -16.72
N HIS A 146 29.68 -20.28 -15.42
CA HIS A 146 30.42 -21.35 -14.73
C HIS A 146 30.18 -22.73 -15.38
N HIS A 147 28.94 -23.05 -15.73
CA HIS A 147 28.63 -24.30 -16.40
C HIS A 147 29.25 -24.37 -17.80
N ALA A 148 29.17 -23.28 -18.58
CA ALA A 148 29.79 -23.19 -19.89
C ALA A 148 31.31 -23.47 -19.83
N LEU A 149 32.00 -22.85 -18.86
CA LEU A 149 33.44 -23.05 -18.66
C LEU A 149 33.78 -24.49 -18.26
N ARG A 150 32.96 -25.14 -17.41
CA ARG A 150 33.14 -26.56 -17.05
C ARG A 150 33.04 -27.49 -18.27
N VAL A 151 32.03 -27.28 -19.11
CA VAL A 151 31.83 -28.10 -20.33
C VAL A 151 33.00 -27.93 -21.30
N LEU A 152 33.49 -26.69 -21.43
CA LEU A 152 34.63 -26.37 -22.28
C LEU A 152 35.94 -26.98 -21.75
N ALA A 153 36.13 -26.98 -20.42
CA ALA A 153 37.29 -27.61 -19.78
C ALA A 153 37.29 -29.14 -19.91
N GLN A 154 36.11 -29.77 -19.96
CA GLN A 154 35.98 -31.22 -20.16
C GLN A 154 36.15 -31.64 -21.63
N THR A 155 35.90 -30.73 -22.57
CA THR A 155 36.08 -30.97 -23.99
C THR A 155 37.57 -30.82 -24.31
N SER A 156 38.29 -31.94 -24.49
CA SER A 156 39.76 -32.02 -24.63
C SER A 156 40.36 -31.39 -25.90
N SER A 157 39.72 -30.38 -26.48
CA SER A 157 40.25 -29.61 -27.61
C SER A 157 41.37 -28.68 -27.15
N ALA A 158 42.57 -28.84 -27.74
CA ALA A 158 43.78 -28.06 -27.43
C ALA A 158 43.66 -26.55 -27.70
N GLN A 159 42.61 -26.10 -28.41
CA GLN A 159 42.27 -24.70 -28.61
C GLN A 159 40.82 -24.43 -28.17
N VAL A 160 40.67 -23.60 -27.13
CA VAL A 160 39.40 -22.95 -26.81
C VAL A 160 39.24 -21.74 -27.75
N THR A 161 38.23 -21.77 -28.62
CA THR A 161 37.95 -20.65 -29.54
C THR A 161 36.90 -19.71 -28.96
N LEU A 162 37.00 -18.41 -29.24
CA LEU A 162 36.03 -17.40 -28.78
C LEU A 162 34.60 -17.73 -29.23
N ALA A 163 34.44 -18.33 -30.41
CA ALA A 163 33.15 -18.76 -30.94
C ALA A 163 32.46 -19.83 -30.08
N GLN A 164 33.23 -20.71 -29.41
CA GLN A 164 32.69 -21.72 -28.51
C GLN A 164 32.17 -21.12 -27.20
N LEU A 165 32.69 -19.96 -26.77
CA LEU A 165 32.27 -19.29 -25.55
C LEU A 165 31.13 -18.29 -25.77
N ALA A 166 31.07 -17.65 -26.95
CA ALA A 166 30.11 -16.59 -27.25
C ALA A 166 28.64 -17.01 -27.11
N GLY A 167 28.29 -18.24 -27.54
CA GLY A 167 26.92 -18.77 -27.42
C GLY A 167 26.45 -18.92 -25.97
N PRO A 168 27.12 -19.77 -25.15
CA PRO A 168 26.74 -19.98 -23.75
C PRO A 168 26.75 -18.71 -22.90
N VAL A 169 27.71 -17.79 -23.14
CA VAL A 169 27.75 -16.50 -22.44
C VAL A 169 26.56 -15.63 -22.85
N GLY A 170 26.19 -15.59 -24.14
CA GLY A 170 25.01 -14.87 -24.61
C GLY A 170 23.71 -15.39 -23.97
N GLU A 171 23.54 -16.71 -23.87
CA GLU A 171 22.39 -17.33 -23.21
C GLU A 171 22.35 -16.98 -21.71
N ALA A 172 23.50 -16.95 -21.04
CA ALA A 172 23.59 -16.51 -19.66
C ALA A 172 23.14 -15.05 -19.50
N LEU A 173 23.54 -14.13 -20.37
CA LEU A 173 23.16 -12.70 -20.28
C LEU A 173 21.64 -12.46 -20.34
N VAL A 174 20.87 -13.36 -20.98
CA VAL A 174 19.41 -13.29 -21.01
C VAL A 174 18.81 -13.35 -19.59
N MET A 175 19.43 -14.07 -18.65
CA MET A 175 18.96 -14.17 -17.27
C MET A 175 19.07 -12.84 -16.51
N THR A 176 20.14 -12.05 -16.73
CA THR A 176 20.23 -10.69 -16.17
C THR A 176 19.15 -9.80 -16.78
N ALA A 177 18.96 -9.84 -18.10
CA ALA A 177 17.94 -9.05 -18.78
C ALA A 177 16.53 -9.39 -18.26
N ALA A 178 16.25 -10.67 -18.02
CA ALA A 178 15.01 -11.13 -17.41
C ALA A 178 14.84 -10.58 -15.98
N GLY A 179 15.90 -10.62 -15.15
CA GLY A 179 15.88 -10.03 -13.81
C GLY A 179 15.53 -8.54 -13.81
N LEU A 180 16.12 -7.77 -14.73
CA LEU A 180 15.82 -6.35 -14.90
C LEU A 180 14.39 -6.11 -15.42
N ALA A 181 13.92 -6.94 -16.35
CA ALA A 181 12.56 -6.86 -16.88
C ALA A 181 11.48 -7.09 -15.80
N VAL A 182 11.79 -7.88 -14.77
CA VAL A 182 10.92 -8.06 -13.59
C VAL A 182 11.06 -6.91 -12.60
N ALA A 183 12.29 -6.45 -12.35
CA ALA A 183 12.59 -5.45 -11.34
C ALA A 183 12.05 -4.05 -11.69
N ILE A 184 12.25 -3.60 -12.93
CA ILE A 184 11.92 -2.22 -13.34
C ILE A 184 10.42 -1.91 -13.14
N PRO A 185 9.47 -2.72 -13.65
CA PRO A 185 8.05 -2.46 -13.42
C PRO A 185 7.67 -2.50 -11.94
N ALA A 186 8.25 -3.43 -11.17
CA ALA A 186 7.97 -3.58 -9.75
C ALA A 186 8.40 -2.34 -8.94
N VAL A 187 9.61 -1.82 -9.18
CA VAL A 187 10.13 -0.61 -8.52
C VAL A 187 9.32 0.63 -8.92
N LEU A 188 8.99 0.78 -10.20
CA LEU A 188 8.18 1.91 -10.67
C LEU A 188 6.79 1.90 -10.05
N ALA A 189 6.13 0.74 -10.02
CA ALA A 189 4.82 0.57 -9.42
C ALA A 189 4.85 0.83 -7.90
N TYR A 190 5.84 0.28 -7.18
CA TYR A 190 6.01 0.51 -5.74
C TYR A 190 6.11 2.01 -5.43
N ASN A 191 6.96 2.74 -6.13
CA ASN A 191 7.15 4.19 -5.95
C ASN A 191 5.93 5.02 -6.39
N GLY A 192 5.24 4.60 -7.46
CA GLY A 192 4.02 5.25 -7.94
C GLY A 192 2.87 5.10 -6.94
N PHE A 193 2.62 3.88 -6.47
CA PHE A 193 1.58 3.58 -5.50
C PHE A 193 1.86 4.22 -4.14
N GLY A 194 3.12 4.25 -3.70
CA GLY A 194 3.51 4.92 -2.45
C GLY A 194 3.16 6.41 -2.45
N ARG A 195 3.34 7.12 -3.58
CA ARG A 195 2.95 8.53 -3.69
C ARG A 195 1.44 8.74 -3.61
N VAL A 196 0.67 7.87 -4.26
CA VAL A 196 -0.80 7.94 -4.21
C VAL A 196 -1.32 7.61 -2.81
N LEU A 197 -0.74 6.59 -2.16
CA LEU A 197 -1.06 6.22 -0.79
C LEU A 197 -0.78 7.37 0.19
N ALA A 198 0.39 8.00 0.11
CA ALA A 198 0.76 9.13 0.96
C ALA A 198 -0.21 10.32 0.80
N ARG A 199 -0.73 10.54 -0.41
CA ARG A 199 -1.76 11.55 -0.63
C ARG A 199 -3.08 11.19 0.05
N ILE A 200 -3.53 9.94 -0.08
CA ILE A 200 -4.75 9.44 0.59
C ILE A 200 -4.59 9.53 2.12
N GLU A 201 -3.44 9.15 2.64
CA GLU A 201 -3.09 9.25 4.05
C GLU A 201 -3.22 10.68 4.56
N ALA A 202 -2.62 11.66 3.88
CA ALA A 202 -2.71 13.07 4.26
C ALA A 202 -4.16 13.59 4.26
N GLU A 203 -4.98 13.21 3.26
CA GLU A 203 -6.40 13.58 3.21
C GLU A 203 -7.19 12.96 4.38
N LEU A 204 -6.91 11.69 4.73
CA LEU A 204 -7.56 11.01 5.86
C LEU A 204 -7.08 11.54 7.22
N GLU A 205 -5.81 11.90 7.37
CA GLU A 205 -5.28 12.53 8.59
C GLU A 205 -5.95 13.88 8.85
N GLY A 206 -6.10 14.71 7.81
CA GLY A 206 -6.85 15.97 7.89
C GLY A 206 -8.29 15.72 8.31
N PHE A 207 -8.97 14.76 7.68
CA PHE A 207 -10.32 14.37 8.05
C PHE A 207 -10.43 13.90 9.52
N ALA A 208 -9.47 13.10 10.00
CA ALA A 208 -9.41 12.67 11.40
C ALA A 208 -9.31 13.86 12.35
N LEU A 209 -8.48 14.84 12.01
CA LEU A 209 -8.28 16.04 12.82
C LEU A 209 -9.58 16.85 12.92
N ASP A 210 -10.20 17.13 11.78
CA ASP A 210 -11.45 17.90 11.72
C ASP A 210 -12.58 17.20 12.48
N LEU A 211 -12.70 15.88 12.33
CA LEU A 211 -13.69 15.07 13.03
C LEU A 211 -13.46 15.04 14.56
N ARG A 212 -12.20 14.99 14.98
CA ARG A 212 -11.84 15.08 16.39
C ARG A 212 -12.25 16.43 16.97
N GLU A 213 -11.97 17.52 16.27
CA GLU A 213 -12.30 18.88 16.74
C GLU A 213 -13.82 19.07 16.84
N LEU A 214 -14.56 18.68 15.80
CA LEU A 214 -16.02 18.71 15.77
C LEU A 214 -16.65 18.02 17.00
N LEU A 215 -16.14 16.83 17.37
CA LEU A 215 -16.71 16.01 18.45
C LEU A 215 -16.10 16.28 19.83
N ALA A 216 -14.97 16.99 19.89
CA ALA A 216 -14.38 17.47 21.13
C ALA A 216 -15.05 18.79 21.59
N ASP A 217 -15.38 19.68 20.65
CA ASP A 217 -16.00 20.99 20.95
C ASP A 217 -17.54 20.97 21.02
N GLY A 218 -18.19 19.86 20.62
CA GLY A 218 -19.63 19.64 20.82
C GLY A 218 -20.12 19.74 22.28
N GLY A 219 -19.22 19.95 23.25
CA GLY A 219 -19.55 20.30 24.64
C GLY A 219 -19.56 21.80 24.97
N ARG A 220 -19.14 22.71 24.07
CA ARG A 220 -19.08 24.17 24.33
C ARG A 220 -20.07 25.04 23.54
N GLY A 221 -20.70 24.50 22.49
CA GLY A 221 -21.64 25.26 21.65
C GLY A 221 -23.05 25.46 22.23
N ALA A 222 -23.38 24.83 23.36
CA ALA A 222 -24.71 24.88 23.98
C ALA A 222 -24.81 25.80 25.22
N SER A 223 -23.77 26.59 25.52
CA SER A 223 -23.79 27.59 26.57
C SER A 223 -23.51 28.97 26.00
N ALA A 224 -24.52 29.54 25.33
CA ALA A 224 -24.57 30.99 25.10
C ALA A 224 -24.73 31.71 26.46
N PRO A 225 -24.14 32.90 26.62
CA PRO A 225 -24.02 33.56 27.91
C PRO A 225 -25.39 33.99 28.42
N ALA A 226 -25.67 33.74 29.70
CA ALA A 226 -26.76 34.37 30.41
C ALA A 226 -26.56 35.89 30.30
N ALA A 227 -27.32 36.53 29.41
CA ALA A 227 -27.46 37.97 29.38
C ALA A 227 -28.09 38.39 30.71
N SER A 228 -27.24 38.79 31.66
CA SER A 228 -27.65 39.63 32.77
C SER A 228 -28.05 40.98 32.17
N ALA A 229 -29.33 41.07 31.80
CA ALA A 229 -30.00 42.31 31.47
C ALA A 229 -29.95 43.22 32.70
N GLU A 230 -29.00 44.13 32.63
CA GLU A 230 -29.06 45.50 33.11
C GLU A 230 -30.51 46.04 33.19
N THR A 231 -31.14 45.93 34.35
CA THR A 231 -32.21 46.85 34.75
C THR A 231 -31.56 48.04 35.46
N ALA A 232 -30.93 48.89 34.65
CA ALA A 232 -30.87 50.32 34.95
C ALA A 232 -32.27 50.88 34.67
N HIS A 233 -33.05 51.11 35.71
CA HIS A 233 -34.17 52.04 35.66
C HIS A 233 -33.98 53.06 36.78
N SER A 234 -33.48 54.22 36.37
CA SER A 234 -33.69 55.49 37.04
C SER A 234 -35.13 55.97 36.80
N ASN A 235 -35.60 56.81 37.73
CA ASN A 235 -36.75 57.72 37.64
C ASN A 235 -38.13 57.12 38.01
N PHE A 236 -38.46 57.14 39.30
CA PHE A 236 -39.37 58.15 39.89
C PHE A 236 -39.12 58.25 41.40
#